data_AF-A0A2T2PBC2-F1
#
_entry.id   AF-A0A2T2PBC2-F1
#
_cell.length_a   1.000
_cell.length_b   1.000
_cell.length_c   1.000
_cell.angle_alpha   90.00
_cell.angle_beta   90.00
_cell.angle_gamma   90.00
#
_symmetry.space_group_name_H-M   'P 1'
#
loop_
_entity.id
_entity.type
_entity.pdbx_description
1 polymer ?
#
loop_
_entity_poly.entity_id
_entity_poly.type
_entity_poly.pdbx_seq_one_letter_code
_entity_poly.pdbx_strand_id
1 'polypeptide(L)'
;MSFLTMQGIRILQVLVASTVVITLFFTVSRFGSHTISEDGVSGGLKNHVPDSLSKASLPFGSRVPEPKPANETLDFQEIIYLSMPYRTDRQDALSLIAAVAGLKLTMMPGVSADEIHPKAQPPHIGNNDMNGTAALGIWRAHANVWRHIIDNNIQSALIIEDDVDFDVNIKQIMGTLNWQLRYNNTIRWGKDVDKGWKEECPYGCDWDELFVGQCGGKPNRERLDLHQVYNEPNGPPLSTLHPWVKREFTQIWNLTESDGIRVIAPTFTPVCLMGYGVSRMGAMRMLYQIGGWRPFGHPVDNEIAFRTKEGVLSGYTMQPPAFVTWRVGGAQDSDNDAIMNAQEVNTKGNMDGKSQGLKNSIRKSLPKVFEKNYWKDMENELR
;
A
#
# COMPACT_ATOMS: atom_id res chain seq x y z
N MET A 1 -51.50 -39.41 37.93
CA MET A 1 -50.31 -38.63 38.34
C MET A 1 -49.23 -38.85 37.30
N SER A 2 -48.53 -37.88 36.73
CA SER A 2 -48.94 -36.63 36.10
C SER A 2 -48.12 -36.57 34.81
N PHE A 3 -48.74 -36.18 33.70
CA PHE A 3 -48.05 -35.98 32.43
C PHE A 3 -47.15 -34.74 32.54
N LEU A 4 -45.82 -34.93 32.45
CA LEU A 4 -44.88 -33.83 32.22
C LEU A 4 -45.09 -33.34 30.78
N THR A 5 -45.60 -32.13 30.63
CA THR A 5 -45.77 -31.50 29.32
C THR A 5 -44.42 -31.30 28.65
N MET A 6 -44.40 -31.31 27.31
CA MET A 6 -43.20 -31.16 26.47
C MET A 6 -42.36 -29.90 26.79
N GLN A 7 -42.97 -28.93 27.47
CA GLN A 7 -42.34 -27.71 27.99
C GLN A 7 -41.43 -27.99 29.20
N GLY A 8 -41.78 -28.95 30.06
CA GLY A 8 -40.97 -29.35 31.21
C GLY A 8 -39.66 -30.06 30.80
N ILE A 9 -39.67 -30.80 29.69
CA ILE A 9 -38.48 -31.48 29.17
C ILE A 9 -37.47 -30.45 28.63
N ARG A 10 -37.93 -29.39 27.96
CA ARG A 10 -37.05 -28.32 27.45
C ARG A 10 -36.43 -27.49 28.58
N ILE A 11 -37.18 -27.20 29.64
CA ILE A 11 -36.66 -26.49 30.81
C ILE A 11 -35.57 -27.32 31.52
N LEU A 12 -35.78 -28.64 31.63
CA LEU A 12 -34.79 -29.53 32.21
C LEU A 12 -33.49 -29.60 31.37
N GLN A 13 -33.61 -29.65 30.04
CA GLN A 13 -32.44 -29.65 29.14
C GLN A 13 -31.63 -28.34 29.22
N VAL A 14 -32.31 -27.18 29.31
CA VAL A 14 -31.64 -25.89 29.46
C VAL A 14 -30.94 -25.79 30.82
N LEU A 15 -31.57 -26.24 31.91
CA LEU A 15 -30.95 -26.25 33.24
C LEU A 15 -29.69 -27.12 33.29
N VAL A 16 -29.71 -28.31 32.66
CA VAL A 16 -28.52 -29.19 32.60
C VAL A 16 -27.39 -28.53 31.81
N ALA A 17 -27.68 -27.92 30.65
CA ALA A 17 -26.68 -27.22 29.84
C ALA A 17 -26.07 -26.01 30.59
N SER A 18 -26.89 -25.21 31.26
CA SER A 18 -26.43 -24.07 32.06
C SER A 18 -25.53 -24.50 33.23
N THR A 19 -25.85 -25.63 33.88
CA THR A 19 -25.05 -26.15 35.00
C THR A 19 -23.67 -26.62 34.52
N VAL A 20 -23.59 -27.26 33.35
CA VAL A 20 -22.31 -27.70 32.76
C VAL A 20 -21.42 -26.50 32.40
N VAL A 21 -21.98 -25.45 31.78
CA VAL A 21 -21.22 -24.25 31.41
C VAL A 21 -20.71 -23.51 32.64
N ILE A 22 -21.53 -23.37 33.68
CA ILE A 22 -21.13 -22.73 34.94
C ILE A 22 -20.00 -23.53 35.63
N THR A 23 -20.09 -24.86 35.63
CA THR A 23 -19.06 -25.72 36.25
C THR A 23 -17.73 -25.66 35.49
N LEU A 24 -17.76 -25.57 34.15
CA LEU A 24 -16.57 -25.35 33.30
C LEU A 24 -15.94 -23.96 33.53
N PHE A 25 -16.75 -22.92 33.69
CA PHE A 25 -16.26 -21.57 33.93
C PHE A 25 -15.59 -21.43 35.32
N PHE A 26 -16.13 -22.10 36.35
CA PHE A 26 -15.54 -22.09 37.69
C PHE A 26 -14.33 -23.04 37.85
N THR A 27 -14.20 -24.07 37.02
CA THR A 27 -13.01 -24.96 37.03
C THR A 27 -11.83 -24.33 36.28
N VAL A 28 -12.06 -23.64 35.17
CA VAL A 28 -11.00 -22.92 34.42
C VAL A 28 -10.50 -21.70 35.20
N SER A 29 -11.39 -20.97 35.89
CA SER A 29 -11.00 -19.80 36.71
C SER A 29 -10.26 -20.16 38.01
N ARG A 30 -10.35 -21.42 38.50
CA ARG A 30 -9.60 -21.89 39.68
C ARG A 30 -8.19 -22.40 39.39
N PHE A 31 -7.82 -22.65 38.13
CA PHE A 31 -6.53 -23.25 37.74
C PHE A 31 -5.59 -22.33 36.95
N GLY A 32 -5.90 -21.03 36.82
CA GLY A 32 -5.10 -20.07 36.06
C GLY A 32 -4.49 -18.96 36.91
N SER A 33 -3.92 -19.25 38.08
CA SER A 33 -3.07 -18.31 38.82
C SER A 33 -1.93 -19.05 39.50
N HIS A 34 -0.76 -19.03 38.88
CA HIS A 34 0.49 -19.21 39.58
C HIS A 34 1.39 -18.01 39.25
N THR A 35 1.46 -17.16 40.27
CA THR A 35 2.45 -16.10 40.49
C THR A 35 3.88 -16.66 40.43
N ILE A 36 4.75 -16.00 39.67
CA ILE A 36 6.20 -16.02 39.85
C ILE A 36 6.57 -14.66 40.43
N SER A 37 7.39 -14.68 41.48
CA SER A 37 7.58 -13.57 42.42
C SER A 37 8.40 -12.42 41.85
N GLU A 38 8.02 -11.21 42.26
CA GLU A 38 8.92 -10.06 42.29
C GLU A 38 9.74 -10.15 43.58
N ASP A 39 11.05 -10.34 43.45
CA ASP A 39 12.02 -9.87 44.44
C ASP A 39 13.26 -9.37 43.69
N GLY A 40 13.71 -8.19 44.10
CA GLY A 40 14.35 -7.23 43.22
C GLY A 40 15.81 -7.47 42.83
N VAL A 41 16.20 -6.78 41.75
CA VAL A 41 17.54 -6.21 41.60
C VAL A 41 17.39 -4.84 40.93
N SER A 42 17.62 -3.80 41.72
CA SER A 42 18.03 -2.50 41.22
C SER A 42 19.36 -2.64 40.48
N GLY A 43 19.37 -2.46 39.16
CA GLY A 43 20.58 -2.48 38.35
C GLY A 43 20.33 -1.78 37.02
N GLY A 44 21.00 -0.65 36.81
CA GLY A 44 20.72 0.31 35.75
C GLY A 44 20.55 -0.28 34.34
N LEU A 45 19.40 0.01 33.74
CA LEU A 45 19.22 -0.03 32.29
C LEU A 45 20.06 1.10 31.67
N LYS A 46 21.30 0.76 31.31
CA LYS A 46 22.03 1.53 30.30
C LYS A 46 21.25 1.39 28.99
N ASN A 47 20.80 2.53 28.47
CA ASN A 47 20.39 2.68 27.07
C ASN A 47 21.53 2.19 26.18
N HIS A 48 21.42 0.96 25.67
CA HIS A 48 22.24 0.48 24.56
C HIS A 48 21.40 0.62 23.31
N VAL A 49 21.60 1.74 22.60
CA VAL A 49 21.39 1.77 21.16
C VAL A 49 22.36 0.73 20.60
N PRO A 50 21.89 -0.30 19.85
CA PRO A 50 22.81 -1.26 19.26
C PRO A 50 23.67 -0.53 18.24
N ASP A 51 24.93 -0.31 18.60
CA ASP A 51 25.96 0.23 17.73
C ASP A 51 26.39 -0.89 16.77
N SER A 52 25.52 -1.25 15.83
CA SER A 52 25.90 -2.00 14.64
C SER A 52 24.84 -1.84 13.55
N LEU A 53 25.17 -1.04 12.53
CA LEU A 53 24.91 -1.44 11.15
C LEU A 53 25.57 -2.82 10.97
N SER A 54 24.87 -3.88 11.36
CA SER A 54 25.39 -5.24 11.32
C SER A 54 25.67 -5.56 9.86
N LYS A 55 26.95 -5.57 9.48
CA LYS A 55 27.39 -6.19 8.24
C LYS A 55 26.79 -7.59 8.21
N ALA A 56 25.88 -7.83 7.28
CA ALA A 56 25.32 -9.14 7.04
C ALA A 56 26.47 -10.15 6.90
N SER A 57 26.47 -11.19 7.72
CA SER A 57 27.40 -12.31 7.60
C SER A 57 26.96 -13.15 6.40
N LEU A 58 27.57 -12.92 5.25
CA LEU A 58 27.26 -13.59 3.99
C LEU A 58 28.14 -14.85 3.81
N PRO A 59 27.57 -16.02 3.54
CA PRO A 59 28.30 -17.10 2.88
C PRO A 59 28.28 -16.87 1.35
N PHE A 60 29.41 -17.13 0.69
CA PHE A 60 29.71 -17.03 -0.76
C PHE A 60 30.42 -15.75 -1.26
N GLY A 61 31.55 -15.97 -1.95
CA GLY A 61 32.53 -14.97 -2.41
C GLY A 61 32.13 -14.12 -3.62
N SER A 62 30.85 -13.83 -3.81
CA SER A 62 30.36 -12.88 -4.82
C SER A 62 29.93 -11.58 -4.14
N ARG A 63 30.59 -10.47 -4.48
CA ARG A 63 30.25 -9.13 -3.96
C ARG A 63 28.81 -8.79 -4.34
N VAL A 64 28.00 -8.38 -3.36
CA VAL A 64 26.65 -7.84 -3.58
C VAL A 64 26.74 -6.69 -4.59
N PRO A 65 25.91 -6.66 -5.65
CA PRO A 65 25.94 -5.58 -6.63
C PRO A 65 25.53 -4.26 -6.00
N GLU A 66 25.95 -3.12 -6.56
CA GLU A 66 25.43 -1.80 -6.14
C GLU A 66 23.99 -1.59 -6.66
N PRO A 67 23.15 -0.79 -5.98
CA PRO A 67 21.83 -0.42 -6.47
C PRO A 67 21.94 0.34 -7.80
N LYS A 68 21.00 0.08 -8.71
CA LYS A 68 20.92 0.73 -10.03
C LYS A 68 19.52 1.32 -10.22
N PRO A 69 19.37 2.38 -11.03
CA PRO A 69 18.06 2.85 -11.42
C PRO A 69 17.26 1.74 -12.10
N ALA A 70 15.98 1.65 -11.75
CA ALA A 70 15.03 0.72 -12.38
C ALA A 70 14.79 1.08 -13.86
N ASN A 71 14.30 0.11 -14.63
CA ASN A 71 14.02 0.28 -16.07
C ASN A 71 12.76 1.14 -16.35
N GLU A 72 12.29 1.17 -17.61
CA GLU A 72 11.10 1.93 -18.02
C GLU A 72 9.78 1.48 -17.40
N THR A 73 9.72 0.26 -16.85
CA THR A 73 8.59 -0.29 -16.12
C THR A 73 8.87 -0.40 -14.61
N LEU A 74 9.89 0.31 -14.12
CA LEU A 74 10.32 0.27 -12.72
C LEU A 74 10.60 -1.17 -12.24
N ASP A 75 11.14 -2.01 -13.12
CA ASP A 75 11.42 -3.43 -12.92
C ASP A 75 10.19 -4.32 -12.62
N PHE A 76 8.98 -3.81 -12.82
CA PHE A 76 7.79 -4.65 -13.04
C PHE A 76 7.75 -5.11 -14.49
N GLN A 77 6.91 -6.10 -14.81
CA GLN A 77 6.67 -6.43 -16.22
C GLN A 77 5.84 -5.35 -16.91
N GLU A 78 4.95 -4.67 -16.18
CA GLU A 78 4.10 -3.61 -16.71
C GLU A 78 3.77 -2.56 -15.64
N ILE A 79 3.58 -1.31 -16.08
CA ILE A 79 2.94 -0.28 -15.26
C ILE A 79 1.57 0.01 -15.86
N ILE A 80 0.52 -0.23 -15.09
CA ILE A 80 -0.87 -0.03 -15.47
C ILE A 80 -1.39 1.18 -14.70
N TYR A 81 -1.98 2.16 -15.38
CA TYR A 81 -2.69 3.24 -14.71
C TYR A 81 -4.19 3.15 -14.97
N LEU A 82 -4.97 3.46 -13.93
CA LEU A 82 -6.42 3.52 -14.00
C LEU A 82 -6.87 4.97 -14.19
N SER A 83 -7.65 5.20 -15.24
CA SER A 83 -8.23 6.50 -15.52
C SER A 83 -9.64 6.34 -16.07
N MET A 84 -10.57 7.19 -15.63
CA MET A 84 -11.90 7.21 -16.25
C MET A 84 -11.76 7.60 -17.74
N PRO A 85 -12.51 6.98 -18.66
CA PRO A 85 -12.36 7.25 -20.09
C PRO A 85 -12.47 8.73 -20.47
N TYR A 86 -13.28 9.51 -19.74
CA TYR A 86 -13.49 10.94 -19.97
C TYR A 86 -12.42 11.86 -19.36
N ARG A 87 -11.46 11.36 -18.57
CA ARG A 87 -10.42 12.15 -17.88
C ARG A 87 -9.19 12.36 -18.75
N THR A 88 -9.39 12.81 -20.00
CA THR A 88 -8.29 13.08 -20.93
C THR A 88 -7.32 14.12 -20.38
N ASP A 89 -7.79 15.06 -19.55
CA ASP A 89 -6.96 16.02 -18.82
C ASP A 89 -5.89 15.35 -17.93
N ARG A 90 -6.26 14.28 -17.20
CA ARG A 90 -5.31 13.52 -16.37
C ARG A 90 -4.46 12.59 -17.20
N GLN A 91 -5.03 11.97 -18.24
CA GLN A 91 -4.31 11.08 -19.16
C GLN A 91 -3.18 11.83 -19.90
N ASP A 92 -3.44 13.05 -20.38
CA ASP A 92 -2.46 13.91 -21.04
C ASP A 92 -1.35 14.31 -20.06
N ALA A 93 -1.72 14.71 -18.84
CA ALA A 93 -0.77 15.11 -17.81
C ALA A 93 0.11 13.94 -17.34
N LEU A 94 -0.46 12.74 -17.19
CA LEU A 94 0.26 11.53 -16.82
C LEU A 94 1.20 11.08 -17.96
N SER A 95 0.75 11.15 -19.20
CA SER A 95 1.57 10.86 -20.40
C SER A 95 2.79 11.78 -20.45
N LEU A 96 2.61 13.06 -20.11
CA LEU A 96 3.69 14.04 -20.08
C LEU A 96 4.75 13.71 -19.02
N ILE A 97 4.36 13.47 -17.77
CA ILE A 97 5.32 13.16 -16.71
C ILE A 97 5.97 11.78 -16.89
N ALA A 98 5.25 10.82 -17.49
CA ALA A 98 5.80 9.53 -17.87
C ALA A 98 6.90 9.68 -18.93
N ALA A 99 6.66 10.49 -19.97
CA ALA A 99 7.66 10.76 -21.00
C ALA A 99 8.93 11.39 -20.42
N VAL A 100 8.80 12.37 -19.51
CA VAL A 100 9.95 13.02 -18.86
C VAL A 100 10.72 12.05 -17.96
N ALA A 101 10.04 11.16 -17.24
CA ALA A 101 10.67 10.13 -16.43
C ALA A 101 11.18 8.92 -17.24
N GLY A 102 10.83 8.84 -18.53
CA GLY A 102 11.08 7.69 -19.40
C GLY A 102 10.38 6.43 -18.91
N LEU A 103 9.13 6.56 -18.44
CA LEU A 103 8.29 5.45 -18.02
C LEU A 103 7.35 5.01 -19.14
N LYS A 104 7.13 3.71 -19.22
CA LYS A 104 6.15 3.11 -20.12
C LYS A 104 4.91 2.72 -19.31
N LEU A 105 3.79 3.37 -19.62
CA LEU A 105 2.51 3.17 -18.95
C LEU A 105 1.48 2.58 -19.92
N THR A 106 0.64 1.69 -19.41
CA THR A 106 -0.55 1.17 -20.10
C THR A 106 -1.79 1.67 -19.39
N MET A 107 -2.70 2.30 -20.13
CA MET A 107 -3.99 2.72 -19.59
C MET A 107 -4.95 1.53 -19.52
N MET A 108 -5.62 1.37 -18.38
CA MET A 108 -6.84 0.58 -18.29
C MET A 108 -8.00 1.47 -17.86
N PRO A 109 -9.18 1.33 -18.48
CA PRO A 109 -10.30 2.22 -18.21
C PRO A 109 -10.86 1.98 -16.82
N GLY A 110 -11.14 3.08 -16.11
CA GLY A 110 -12.04 3.10 -14.98
C GLY A 110 -13.46 2.67 -15.39
N VAL A 111 -14.28 2.32 -14.40
CA VAL A 111 -15.62 1.78 -14.62
C VAL A 111 -16.62 2.62 -13.84
N SER A 112 -17.67 3.10 -14.51
CA SER A 112 -18.76 3.78 -13.82
C SER A 112 -19.67 2.76 -13.15
N ALA A 113 -20.17 3.08 -11.95
CA ALA A 113 -20.95 2.13 -11.15
C ALA A 113 -22.24 1.66 -11.86
N ASP A 114 -22.84 2.53 -12.67
CA ASP A 114 -24.04 2.31 -13.47
C ASP A 114 -23.82 1.37 -14.67
N GLU A 115 -22.59 1.21 -15.13
CA GLU A 115 -22.24 0.28 -16.22
C GLU A 115 -22.16 -1.18 -15.73
N ILE A 116 -22.15 -1.40 -14.41
CA ILE A 116 -22.01 -2.72 -13.81
C ILE A 116 -23.36 -3.41 -13.75
N HIS A 117 -23.54 -4.42 -14.60
CA HIS A 117 -24.76 -5.23 -14.60
C HIS A 117 -25.02 -5.85 -13.21
N PRO A 118 -26.26 -5.85 -12.67
CA PRO A 118 -26.56 -6.36 -11.33
C PRO A 118 -26.09 -7.80 -11.05
N LYS A 119 -26.15 -8.68 -12.05
CA LYS A 119 -25.61 -10.06 -11.96
C LYS A 119 -24.08 -10.17 -11.83
N ALA A 120 -23.35 -9.11 -12.14
CA ALA A 120 -21.89 -9.05 -12.03
C ALA A 120 -21.43 -8.42 -10.69
N GLN A 121 -22.37 -7.97 -9.86
CA GLN A 121 -22.07 -7.43 -8.55
C GLN A 121 -21.58 -8.55 -7.62
N PRO A 122 -20.58 -8.27 -6.77
CA PRO A 122 -20.08 -9.25 -5.82
C PRO A 122 -21.18 -9.61 -4.79
N PRO A 123 -21.19 -10.85 -4.26
CA PRO A 123 -22.03 -11.18 -3.14
C PRO A 123 -21.70 -10.26 -1.95
N HIS A 124 -22.72 -9.62 -1.39
CA HIS A 124 -22.54 -8.65 -0.32
C HIS A 124 -22.45 -9.33 1.05
N ILE A 125 -21.64 -8.78 1.97
CA ILE A 125 -21.59 -9.17 3.39
C ILE A 125 -21.65 -7.94 4.32
N GLY A 126 -22.42 -8.08 5.39
CA GLY A 126 -22.63 -7.01 6.36
C GLY A 126 -23.68 -5.98 5.88
N ASN A 127 -23.62 -4.77 6.43
CA ASN A 127 -24.64 -3.73 6.19
C ASN A 127 -24.23 -2.70 5.12
N ASN A 128 -23.08 -2.86 4.47
CA ASN A 128 -22.50 -1.84 3.57
C ASN A 128 -22.78 -2.10 2.10
N ASP A 129 -23.89 -1.59 1.57
CA ASP A 129 -24.17 -1.74 0.13
C ASP A 129 -23.40 -0.72 -0.71
N MET A 130 -22.53 -1.19 -1.61
CA MET A 130 -21.81 -0.33 -2.57
C MET A 130 -22.59 -0.11 -3.88
N ASN A 131 -23.77 -0.70 -4.04
CA ASN A 131 -24.53 -0.60 -5.27
C ASN A 131 -24.81 0.86 -5.66
N GLY A 132 -24.54 1.20 -6.92
CA GLY A 132 -24.66 2.57 -7.46
C GLY A 132 -23.65 3.58 -6.91
N THR A 133 -22.71 3.18 -6.05
CA THR A 133 -21.68 4.07 -5.51
C THR A 133 -20.40 3.99 -6.33
N ALA A 134 -19.61 5.07 -6.34
CA ALA A 134 -18.30 5.09 -6.99
C ALA A 134 -17.35 3.97 -6.50
N ALA A 135 -17.49 3.52 -5.24
CA ALA A 135 -16.70 2.42 -4.69
C ALA A 135 -16.85 1.11 -5.47
N LEU A 136 -18.05 0.81 -5.98
CA LEU A 136 -18.29 -0.36 -6.83
C LEU A 136 -17.57 -0.25 -8.18
N GLY A 137 -17.58 0.94 -8.78
CA GLY A 137 -16.85 1.24 -10.02
C GLY A 137 -15.35 1.09 -9.86
N ILE A 138 -14.79 1.67 -8.78
CA ILE A 138 -13.37 1.58 -8.43
C ILE A 138 -12.97 0.12 -8.23
N TRP A 139 -13.74 -0.64 -7.45
CA TRP A 139 -13.50 -2.08 -7.29
C TRP A 139 -13.43 -2.80 -8.64
N ARG A 140 -14.41 -2.57 -9.51
CA ARG A 140 -14.49 -3.26 -10.80
C ARG A 140 -13.30 -2.91 -11.69
N ALA A 141 -12.84 -1.66 -11.66
CA ALA A 141 -11.65 -1.22 -12.38
C ALA A 141 -10.41 -1.99 -11.91
N HIS A 142 -10.13 -2.06 -10.61
CA HIS A 142 -9.00 -2.84 -10.08
C HIS A 142 -9.13 -4.35 -10.36
N ALA A 143 -10.32 -4.92 -10.20
CA ALA A 143 -10.56 -6.33 -10.52
C ALA A 143 -10.37 -6.64 -12.02
N ASN A 144 -10.59 -5.67 -12.92
CA ASN A 144 -10.24 -5.81 -14.33
C ASN A 144 -8.73 -5.88 -14.54
N VAL A 145 -7.95 -5.08 -13.81
CA VAL A 145 -6.48 -5.14 -13.85
C VAL A 145 -5.97 -6.49 -13.34
N TRP A 146 -6.48 -6.98 -12.22
CA TRP A 146 -6.06 -8.29 -11.71
C TRP A 146 -6.37 -9.42 -12.69
N ARG A 147 -7.56 -9.37 -13.33
CA ARG A 147 -7.91 -10.30 -14.39
C ARG A 147 -6.98 -10.18 -15.60
N HIS A 148 -6.65 -8.97 -16.03
CA HIS A 148 -5.70 -8.72 -17.10
C HIS A 148 -4.32 -9.34 -16.82
N ILE A 149 -3.80 -9.18 -15.60
CA ILE A 149 -2.54 -9.80 -15.17
C ILE A 149 -2.57 -11.32 -15.33
N ILE A 150 -3.67 -11.96 -14.96
CA ILE A 150 -3.85 -13.41 -15.03
C ILE A 150 -3.97 -13.89 -16.48
N ASP A 151 -4.87 -13.26 -17.24
CA ASP A 151 -5.22 -13.61 -18.62
C ASP A 151 -4.01 -13.47 -19.56
N ASN A 152 -3.13 -12.51 -19.30
CA ASN A 152 -1.94 -12.23 -20.12
C ASN A 152 -0.63 -12.80 -19.53
N ASN A 153 -0.72 -13.59 -18.47
CA ASN A 153 0.44 -14.19 -17.79
C ASN A 153 1.53 -13.17 -17.38
N ILE A 154 1.09 -11.98 -16.95
CA ILE A 154 1.97 -10.92 -16.46
C ILE A 154 2.46 -11.32 -15.07
N GLN A 155 3.78 -11.39 -14.87
CA GLN A 155 4.40 -11.87 -13.63
C GLN A 155 4.28 -10.86 -12.49
N SER A 156 4.39 -9.57 -12.81
CA SER A 156 4.19 -8.48 -11.87
C SER A 156 3.78 -7.21 -12.60
N ALA A 157 2.86 -6.45 -12.00
CA ALA A 157 2.47 -5.14 -12.51
C ALA A 157 2.43 -4.11 -11.39
N LEU A 158 2.86 -2.88 -11.69
CA LEU A 158 2.61 -1.72 -10.83
C LEU A 158 1.30 -1.07 -11.27
N ILE A 159 0.36 -0.93 -10.34
CA ILE A 159 -0.94 -0.28 -10.58
C ILE A 159 -0.89 1.11 -9.94
N ILE A 160 -1.18 2.15 -10.72
CA ILE A 160 -1.24 3.55 -10.25
C ILE A 160 -2.55 4.24 -10.62
N GLU A 161 -2.95 5.25 -9.85
CA GLU A 161 -4.07 6.15 -10.17
C GLU A 161 -3.63 7.25 -11.16
N ASP A 162 -4.57 7.89 -11.86
CA ASP A 162 -4.27 8.89 -12.90
C ASP A 162 -3.93 10.29 -12.35
N ASP A 163 -4.19 10.53 -11.08
CA ASP A 163 -3.91 11.77 -10.36
C ASP A 163 -2.63 11.69 -9.52
N VAL A 164 -1.70 10.79 -9.83
CA VAL A 164 -0.43 10.68 -9.09
C VAL A 164 0.61 11.72 -9.50
N ASP A 165 1.51 11.99 -8.56
CA ASP A 165 2.81 12.65 -8.74
C ASP A 165 3.90 11.79 -8.10
N PHE A 166 5.13 11.93 -8.56
CA PHE A 166 6.29 11.18 -8.07
C PHE A 166 7.57 12.00 -8.20
N ASP A 167 8.66 11.53 -7.58
CA ASP A 167 9.94 12.24 -7.64
C ASP A 167 10.54 12.18 -9.04
N VAL A 168 11.25 13.23 -9.47
CA VAL A 168 12.03 13.20 -10.73
C VAL A 168 13.01 12.03 -10.82
N ASN A 169 13.45 11.49 -9.67
CA ASN A 169 14.35 10.35 -9.55
C ASN A 169 13.61 9.03 -9.24
N ILE A 170 12.37 8.86 -9.71
CA ILE A 170 11.55 7.67 -9.42
C ILE A 170 12.26 6.34 -9.77
N LYS A 171 13.03 6.30 -10.86
CA LYS A 171 13.80 5.10 -11.25
C LYS A 171 14.87 4.76 -10.21
N GLN A 172 15.56 5.76 -9.67
CA GLN A 172 16.53 5.57 -8.59
C GLN A 172 15.84 5.05 -7.33
N ILE A 173 14.73 5.68 -6.91
CA ILE A 173 13.99 5.29 -5.72
C ILE A 173 13.52 3.84 -5.80
N MET A 174 12.90 3.46 -6.93
CA MET A 174 12.37 2.12 -7.13
C MET A 174 13.46 1.08 -7.35
N GLY A 175 14.59 1.48 -7.93
CA GLY A 175 15.80 0.66 -8.06
C GLY A 175 16.47 0.38 -6.72
N THR A 176 16.51 1.37 -5.81
CA THR A 176 16.93 1.15 -4.42
C THR A 176 15.96 0.21 -3.71
N LEU A 177 14.65 0.37 -3.86
CA LEU A 177 13.66 -0.53 -3.24
C LEU A 177 13.83 -1.99 -3.73
N ASN A 178 13.96 -2.18 -5.04
CA ASN A 178 14.28 -3.48 -5.67
C ASN A 178 15.51 -4.08 -4.98
N TRP A 179 16.58 -3.30 -4.91
CA TRP A 179 17.80 -3.74 -4.27
C TRP A 179 17.57 -4.10 -2.80
N GLN A 180 16.90 -3.28 -2.00
CA GLN A 180 16.65 -3.63 -0.59
C GLN A 180 15.85 -4.94 -0.45
N LEU A 181 14.82 -5.15 -1.28
CA LEU A 181 13.94 -6.33 -1.19
C LEU A 181 14.52 -7.61 -1.77
N ARG A 182 15.35 -7.52 -2.81
CA ARG A 182 16.01 -8.68 -3.40
C ARG A 182 17.26 -9.06 -2.64
N TYR A 183 18.00 -8.03 -2.31
CA TYR A 183 19.33 -8.16 -1.83
C TYR A 183 19.26 -8.03 -0.30
N ASN A 184 19.02 -6.86 0.28
CA ASN A 184 19.11 -6.66 1.73
C ASN A 184 17.87 -7.02 2.56
N ASN A 185 17.08 -8.02 2.15
CA ASN A 185 15.77 -8.30 2.74
C ASN A 185 15.85 -9.18 3.98
N THR A 186 15.86 -8.51 5.13
CA THR A 186 15.86 -9.15 6.46
C THR A 186 14.45 -9.32 7.04
N ILE A 187 13.44 -8.77 6.37
CA ILE A 187 12.07 -8.57 6.88
C ILE A 187 11.05 -9.59 6.37
N ARG A 188 11.50 -10.59 5.60
CA ARG A 188 10.66 -11.71 5.15
C ARG A 188 10.05 -12.45 6.35
N TRP A 189 8.77 -12.79 6.24
CA TRP A 189 8.01 -13.44 7.32
C TRP A 189 7.38 -14.75 6.88
N GLY A 190 7.50 -15.78 7.72
CA GLY A 190 7.06 -17.14 7.44
C GLY A 190 8.00 -18.16 8.09
N LYS A 191 7.55 -19.41 8.27
CA LYS A 191 8.26 -20.43 9.05
C LYS A 191 9.52 -20.96 8.36
N ASP A 192 9.57 -20.90 7.02
CA ASP A 192 10.61 -21.52 6.18
C ASP A 192 11.05 -20.61 5.01
N VAL A 193 11.12 -19.30 5.24
CA VAL A 193 11.51 -18.35 4.19
C VAL A 193 13.03 -18.15 4.20
N ASP A 194 13.70 -18.54 3.12
CA ASP A 194 15.12 -18.25 2.91
C ASP A 194 15.33 -16.74 2.97
N LYS A 195 16.03 -16.26 4.01
CA LYS A 195 16.43 -14.85 4.11
C LYS A 195 17.64 -14.63 3.19
N GLY A 196 17.42 -14.23 1.93
CA GLY A 196 18.50 -13.90 1.02
C GLY A 196 18.21 -13.90 -0.48
N TRP A 197 19.31 -13.83 -1.24
CA TRP A 197 19.50 -13.20 -2.55
C TRP A 197 19.44 -14.20 -3.72
N LYS A 198 18.94 -15.42 -3.52
CA LYS A 198 18.97 -16.49 -4.54
C LYS A 198 17.92 -16.30 -5.64
N GLU A 199 17.03 -15.33 -5.46
CA GLU A 199 15.88 -15.11 -6.34
C GLU A 199 16.24 -14.18 -7.51
N GLU A 200 15.65 -14.46 -8.67
CA GLU A 200 15.78 -13.64 -9.88
C GLU A 200 14.66 -12.60 -10.03
N CYS A 201 13.71 -12.55 -9.10
CA CYS A 201 12.63 -11.56 -9.09
C CYS A 201 13.16 -10.18 -8.64
N PRO A 202 12.89 -9.08 -9.38
CA PRO A 202 13.29 -7.73 -9.02
C PRO A 202 12.97 -7.29 -7.59
N TYR A 203 11.76 -7.59 -7.10
CA TYR A 203 11.32 -7.20 -5.75
C TYR A 203 11.25 -8.39 -4.77
N GLY A 204 11.97 -9.48 -5.05
CA GLY A 204 11.74 -10.78 -4.42
C GLY A 204 10.52 -11.50 -5.00
N CYS A 205 10.37 -12.79 -4.68
CA CYS A 205 9.33 -13.66 -5.23
C CYS A 205 8.21 -14.02 -4.23
N ASP A 206 8.27 -13.53 -2.99
CA ASP A 206 7.40 -13.92 -1.85
C ASP A 206 6.38 -12.84 -1.45
N TRP A 207 5.87 -12.07 -2.40
CA TRP A 207 4.88 -11.05 -2.13
C TRP A 207 3.68 -11.14 -3.09
N ASP A 208 2.51 -10.84 -2.57
CA ASP A 208 1.27 -10.63 -3.31
C ASP A 208 1.14 -9.17 -3.73
N GLU A 209 1.49 -8.27 -2.80
CA GLU A 209 1.38 -6.82 -2.97
C GLU A 209 2.61 -6.04 -2.49
N LEU A 210 2.90 -4.93 -3.16
CA LEU A 210 3.99 -4.02 -2.81
C LEU A 210 3.48 -2.58 -2.80
N PHE A 211 3.12 -2.06 -1.63
CA PHE A 211 2.58 -0.71 -1.50
C PHE A 211 3.68 0.35 -1.58
N VAL A 212 3.56 1.23 -2.56
CA VAL A 212 4.50 2.34 -2.83
C VAL A 212 3.77 3.68 -3.04
N GLY A 213 2.46 3.71 -2.82
CA GLY A 213 1.56 4.83 -2.99
C GLY A 213 0.30 4.65 -2.17
N GLN A 214 0.42 4.91 -0.87
CA GLN A 214 -0.64 4.80 0.14
C GLN A 214 -0.83 6.13 0.87
N CYS A 215 -2.06 6.44 1.22
CA CYS A 215 -2.42 7.68 1.92
C CYS A 215 -2.53 7.49 3.44
N GLY A 216 -2.36 6.25 3.91
CA GLY A 216 -2.46 5.89 5.30
C GLY A 216 -2.26 4.39 5.52
N GLY A 217 -2.57 3.99 6.75
CA GLY A 217 -2.39 2.64 7.25
C GLY A 217 -1.61 2.63 8.54
N LYS A 218 -1.38 1.44 9.09
CA LYS A 218 -0.58 1.24 10.30
C LYS A 218 0.29 0.01 10.12
N PRO A 219 1.55 0.04 10.58
CA PRO A 219 2.36 -1.17 10.66
C PRO A 219 1.78 -2.13 11.70
N ASN A 220 2.12 -3.41 11.58
CA ASN A 220 1.75 -4.40 12.58
C ASN A 220 2.54 -4.14 13.87
N ARG A 221 1.85 -3.71 14.94
CA ARG A 221 2.46 -3.40 16.24
C ARG A 221 3.07 -4.62 16.94
N GLU A 222 2.62 -5.83 16.60
CA GLU A 222 3.17 -7.07 17.17
C GLU A 222 4.45 -7.51 16.46
N ARG A 223 4.70 -6.99 15.26
CA ARG A 223 5.82 -7.40 14.40
C ARG A 223 6.69 -6.23 13.94
N LEU A 224 6.87 -5.22 14.81
CA LEU A 224 7.78 -4.11 14.55
C LEU A 224 9.24 -4.59 14.44
N ASP A 225 9.57 -5.82 14.86
CA ASP A 225 10.87 -6.46 14.60
C ASP A 225 11.14 -6.66 13.11
N LEU A 226 10.09 -6.75 12.29
CA LEU A 226 10.18 -6.90 10.85
C LEU A 226 10.11 -5.54 10.16
N HIS A 227 11.17 -4.76 10.26
CA HIS A 227 11.31 -3.55 9.45
C HIS A 227 12.76 -3.32 9.05
N GLN A 228 12.91 -2.51 8.02
CA GLN A 228 14.19 -2.09 7.50
C GLN A 228 14.16 -0.59 7.29
N VAL A 229 15.12 0.10 7.91
CA VAL A 229 15.35 1.54 7.68
C VAL A 229 16.59 1.69 6.82
N TYR A 230 16.49 2.48 5.75
CA TYR A 230 17.63 2.78 4.89
C TYR A 230 17.63 4.24 4.44
N ASN A 231 18.83 4.74 4.15
CA ASN A 231 19.02 6.05 3.55
C ASN A 231 18.62 6.01 2.08
N GLU A 232 17.76 6.92 1.66
CA GLU A 232 17.34 7.14 0.28
C GLU A 232 17.57 8.63 -0.06
N PRO A 233 18.66 8.97 -0.78
CA PRO A 233 19.01 10.36 -1.09
C PRO A 233 17.92 11.17 -1.80
N ASN A 234 16.98 10.52 -2.47
CA ASN A 234 15.84 11.14 -3.14
C ASN A 234 14.55 11.13 -2.30
N GLY A 235 14.62 10.65 -1.07
CA GLY A 235 13.51 10.66 -0.14
C GLY A 235 13.20 12.09 0.36
N PRO A 236 11.91 12.40 0.61
CA PRO A 236 11.52 13.70 1.15
C PRO A 236 12.08 13.90 2.57
N PRO A 237 12.36 15.15 2.98
CA PRO A 237 12.69 15.43 4.37
C PRO A 237 11.48 15.23 5.27
N LEU A 238 11.70 14.74 6.50
CA LEU A 238 10.66 14.43 7.49
C LEU A 238 9.70 15.63 7.75
N SER A 239 10.19 16.86 7.62
CA SER A 239 9.40 18.09 7.81
C SER A 239 8.33 18.32 6.75
N THR A 240 8.50 17.77 5.54
CA THR A 240 7.55 17.92 4.42
C THR A 240 6.50 16.82 4.36
N LEU A 241 6.68 15.77 5.15
CA LEU A 241 5.79 14.63 5.18
C LEU A 241 4.42 14.98 5.77
N HIS A 242 3.40 14.26 5.33
CA HIS A 242 2.06 14.39 5.89
C HIS A 242 2.07 14.06 7.41
N PRO A 243 1.29 14.77 8.26
CA PRO A 243 1.35 14.61 9.71
C PRO A 243 1.23 13.18 10.24
N TRP A 244 0.46 12.30 9.58
CA TRP A 244 0.35 10.91 10.00
C TRP A 244 1.65 10.13 9.76
N VAL A 245 2.34 10.37 8.64
CA VAL A 245 3.64 9.75 8.35
C VAL A 245 4.68 10.22 9.35
N LYS A 246 4.69 11.52 9.64
CA LYS A 246 5.60 12.09 10.63
C LYS A 246 5.39 11.46 12.01
N ARG A 247 4.13 11.23 12.40
CA ARG A 247 3.82 10.50 13.65
C ARG A 247 4.29 9.06 13.61
N GLU A 248 4.10 8.35 12.50
CA GLU A 248 4.61 6.99 12.33
C GLU A 248 6.12 6.94 12.52
N PHE A 249 6.86 7.82 11.83
CA PHE A 249 8.32 7.89 11.88
C PHE A 249 8.84 8.21 13.27
N THR A 250 8.26 9.21 13.93
CA THR A 250 8.74 9.67 15.23
C THR A 250 8.29 8.77 16.39
N GLN A 251 7.07 8.22 16.34
CA GLN A 251 6.47 7.50 17.49
C GLN A 251 6.55 5.98 17.37
N ILE A 252 6.63 5.43 16.15
CA ILE A 252 6.70 3.98 15.93
C ILE A 252 8.13 3.57 15.61
N TRP A 253 8.77 4.26 14.66
CA TRP A 253 10.11 3.92 14.19
C TRP A 253 11.23 4.62 14.98
N ASN A 254 10.88 5.54 15.88
CA ASN A 254 11.82 6.33 16.69
C ASN A 254 12.89 7.06 15.84
N LEU A 255 12.48 7.58 14.68
CA LEU A 255 13.34 8.29 13.74
C LEU A 255 13.22 9.80 13.97
N THR A 256 14.34 10.43 14.34
CA THR A 256 14.46 11.88 14.52
C THR A 256 15.25 12.48 13.36
N GLU A 257 14.62 13.41 12.64
CA GLU A 257 15.21 14.31 11.62
C GLU A 257 16.35 13.71 10.80
N SER A 258 15.98 13.02 9.72
CA SER A 258 16.89 12.68 8.64
C SER A 258 16.28 13.08 7.31
N ASP A 259 17.09 13.73 6.48
CA ASP A 259 16.78 13.94 5.08
C ASP A 259 16.91 12.60 4.38
N GLY A 260 15.85 12.19 3.67
CA GLY A 260 15.93 11.03 2.79
C GLY A 260 16.07 9.70 3.51
N ILE A 261 15.09 9.32 4.33
CA ILE A 261 14.99 7.97 4.89
C ILE A 261 13.73 7.26 4.39
N ARG A 262 13.83 5.95 4.22
CA ARG A 262 12.70 5.08 3.93
C ARG A 262 12.68 3.90 4.90
N VAL A 263 11.47 3.51 5.26
CA VAL A 263 11.14 2.33 6.07
C VAL A 263 10.41 1.35 5.17
N ILE A 264 10.83 0.10 5.18
CA ILE A 264 10.11 -1.02 4.59
C ILE A 264 9.66 -1.93 5.73
N ALA A 265 8.38 -2.30 5.73
CA ALA A 265 7.83 -3.25 6.69
C ALA A 265 6.80 -4.15 5.98
N PRO A 266 6.48 -5.34 6.52
CA PRO A 266 5.35 -6.12 6.05
C PRO A 266 4.09 -5.27 6.03
N THR A 267 3.36 -5.35 4.93
CA THR A 267 2.07 -4.70 4.78
C THR A 267 1.11 -5.26 5.82
N PHE A 268 0.26 -4.39 6.41
CA PHE A 268 -0.69 -4.80 7.44
C PHE A 268 -2.09 -4.22 7.19
N THR A 269 -2.23 -2.89 7.20
CA THR A 269 -3.52 -2.24 6.88
C THR A 269 -3.32 -1.03 5.96
N PRO A 270 -2.82 -1.22 4.73
CA PRO A 270 -2.62 -0.12 3.77
C PRO A 270 -3.96 0.52 3.38
N VAL A 271 -3.98 1.82 3.09
CA VAL A 271 -5.20 2.54 2.65
C VAL A 271 -4.87 3.48 1.49
N CYS A 272 -5.83 3.65 0.58
CA CYS A 272 -5.68 4.23 -0.75
C CYS A 272 -4.79 3.41 -1.71
N LEU A 273 -5.00 3.60 -3.02
CA LEU A 273 -4.40 2.78 -4.08
C LEU A 273 -3.63 3.61 -5.12
N MET A 274 -3.09 4.76 -4.72
CA MET A 274 -2.30 5.62 -5.62
C MET A 274 -1.17 4.86 -6.33
N GLY A 275 -0.55 3.89 -5.65
CA GLY A 275 0.49 3.05 -6.24
C GLY A 275 0.74 1.76 -5.49
N TYR A 276 0.50 0.61 -6.12
CA TYR A 276 0.85 -0.68 -5.55
C TYR A 276 1.24 -1.70 -6.62
N GLY A 277 2.32 -2.43 -6.36
CA GLY A 277 2.71 -3.59 -7.14
C GLY A 277 1.84 -4.79 -6.81
N VAL A 278 1.54 -5.63 -7.80
CA VAL A 278 0.84 -6.91 -7.63
C VAL A 278 1.58 -8.00 -8.40
N SER A 279 1.90 -9.12 -7.74
CA SER A 279 2.44 -10.29 -8.42
C SER A 279 1.31 -11.08 -9.10
N ARG A 280 1.62 -11.94 -10.07
CA ARG A 280 0.58 -12.78 -10.70
C ARG A 280 -0.20 -13.61 -9.67
N MET A 281 0.50 -14.13 -8.66
CA MET A 281 -0.14 -14.86 -7.56
C MET A 281 -1.00 -13.93 -6.70
N GLY A 282 -0.50 -12.72 -6.40
CA GLY A 282 -1.26 -11.68 -5.72
C GLY A 282 -2.56 -11.34 -6.46
N ALA A 283 -2.52 -11.17 -7.78
CA ALA A 283 -3.71 -10.92 -8.59
C ALA A 283 -4.74 -12.07 -8.50
N MET A 284 -4.29 -13.32 -8.54
CA MET A 284 -5.15 -14.49 -8.36
C MET A 284 -5.78 -14.51 -6.96
N ARG A 285 -5.00 -14.21 -5.92
CA ARG A 285 -5.49 -14.13 -4.53
C ARG A 285 -6.45 -12.95 -4.35
N MET A 286 -6.18 -11.79 -4.94
CA MET A 286 -7.08 -10.63 -4.91
C MET A 286 -8.41 -10.95 -5.58
N LEU A 287 -8.45 -11.61 -6.75
CA LEU A 287 -9.72 -12.05 -7.33
C LEU A 287 -10.43 -13.13 -6.49
N TYR A 288 -9.69 -14.04 -5.86
CA TYR A 288 -10.29 -15.04 -4.98
C TYR A 288 -10.91 -14.42 -3.72
N GLN A 289 -10.23 -13.42 -3.12
CA GLN A 289 -10.64 -12.80 -1.86
C GLN A 289 -11.61 -11.62 -2.04
N ILE A 290 -11.48 -10.89 -3.14
CA ILE A 290 -12.12 -9.60 -3.40
C ILE A 290 -12.68 -9.54 -4.84
N GLY A 291 -12.61 -10.58 -5.65
CA GLY A 291 -13.15 -10.57 -7.03
C GLY A 291 -14.61 -11.02 -7.16
N GLY A 292 -15.29 -11.28 -6.03
CA GLY A 292 -16.67 -11.78 -5.99
C GLY A 292 -16.79 -13.29 -5.79
N TRP A 293 -15.68 -14.03 -5.74
CA TRP A 293 -15.70 -15.43 -5.30
C TRP A 293 -16.04 -15.55 -3.81
N ARG A 294 -15.41 -14.71 -2.99
CA ARG A 294 -15.80 -14.46 -1.60
C ARG A 294 -16.67 -13.22 -1.51
N PRO A 295 -17.63 -13.19 -0.58
CA PRO A 295 -18.44 -12.01 -0.37
C PRO A 295 -17.60 -10.92 0.31
N PHE A 296 -17.90 -9.66 -0.01
CA PHE A 296 -17.26 -8.49 0.58
C PHE A 296 -18.20 -7.28 0.49
N GLY A 297 -17.92 -6.20 1.22
CA GLY A 297 -18.87 -5.09 1.37
C GLY A 297 -18.25 -3.72 1.53
N HIS A 298 -16.92 -3.60 1.48
CA HIS A 298 -16.22 -2.35 1.65
C HIS A 298 -15.51 -1.91 0.36
N PRO A 299 -15.14 -0.61 0.26
CA PRO A 299 -14.27 -0.13 -0.81
C PRO A 299 -13.00 -0.99 -0.93
N VAL A 300 -12.53 -1.16 -2.17
CA VAL A 300 -11.49 -2.14 -2.51
C VAL A 300 -10.19 -1.98 -1.71
N ASP A 301 -9.80 -0.76 -1.38
CA ASP A 301 -8.62 -0.47 -0.57
C ASP A 301 -8.77 -1.01 0.86
N ASN A 302 -9.94 -0.83 1.48
CA ASN A 302 -10.27 -1.40 2.79
C ASN A 302 -10.31 -2.93 2.74
N GLU A 303 -10.87 -3.52 1.69
CA GLU A 303 -10.89 -4.98 1.55
C GLU A 303 -9.47 -5.54 1.42
N ILE A 304 -8.59 -4.90 0.65
CA ILE A 304 -7.16 -5.27 0.62
C ILE A 304 -6.58 -5.18 2.03
N ALA A 305 -6.80 -4.06 2.75
CA ALA A 305 -6.32 -3.88 4.12
C ALA A 305 -6.79 -4.99 5.08
N PHE A 306 -8.05 -5.43 4.97
CA PHE A 306 -8.58 -6.50 5.79
C PHE A 306 -7.93 -7.85 5.48
N ARG A 307 -7.78 -8.18 4.20
CA ARG A 307 -7.17 -9.44 3.76
C ARG A 307 -5.69 -9.52 4.08
N THR A 308 -4.99 -8.39 4.05
CA THR A 308 -3.58 -8.33 4.46
C THR A 308 -3.44 -8.45 5.97
N LYS A 309 -4.31 -7.79 6.75
CA LYS A 309 -4.37 -7.96 8.20
C LYS A 309 -4.69 -9.39 8.63
N GLU A 310 -5.57 -10.08 7.90
CA GLU A 310 -5.89 -11.49 8.09
C GLU A 310 -4.73 -12.43 7.71
N GLY A 311 -3.74 -11.93 6.96
CA GLY A 311 -2.59 -12.71 6.48
C GLY A 311 -2.88 -13.58 5.27
N VAL A 312 -4.02 -13.37 4.58
CA VAL A 312 -4.36 -14.09 3.33
C VAL A 312 -3.86 -13.37 2.08
N LEU A 313 -3.48 -12.11 2.22
CA LEU A 313 -2.57 -11.38 1.33
C LEU A 313 -1.32 -11.02 2.13
N SER A 314 -0.18 -10.98 1.46
CA SER A 314 1.12 -10.75 2.09
C SER A 314 2.00 -9.88 1.21
N GLY A 315 2.74 -8.96 1.80
CA GLY A 315 3.46 -7.97 1.01
C GLY A 315 4.33 -7.06 1.85
N TYR A 316 4.86 -6.03 1.19
CA TYR A 316 5.68 -5.00 1.81
C TYR A 316 5.14 -3.61 1.51
N THR A 317 5.28 -2.70 2.47
CA THR A 317 4.93 -1.29 2.31
C THR A 317 6.18 -0.45 2.48
N MET A 318 6.42 0.45 1.53
CA MET A 318 7.49 1.44 1.59
C MET A 318 6.94 2.78 2.08
N GLN A 319 7.52 3.31 3.15
CA GLN A 319 7.17 4.60 3.75
C GLN A 319 8.40 5.53 3.77
N PRO A 320 8.30 6.83 3.44
CA PRO A 320 7.16 7.49 2.79
C PRO A 320 6.85 6.85 1.43
N PRO A 321 5.65 7.01 0.84
CA PRO A 321 5.37 6.47 -0.49
C PRO A 321 6.26 7.10 -1.59
N ALA A 322 6.44 6.41 -2.71
CA ALA A 322 7.07 6.96 -3.92
C ALA A 322 6.06 7.68 -4.82
N PHE A 323 4.80 7.24 -4.80
CA PHE A 323 3.69 7.84 -5.54
C PHE A 323 2.75 8.52 -4.56
N VAL A 324 2.45 9.79 -4.79
CA VAL A 324 1.55 10.59 -3.95
C VAL A 324 0.48 11.22 -4.81
N THR A 325 -0.61 11.66 -4.20
CA THR A 325 -1.68 12.36 -4.91
C THR A 325 -1.23 13.75 -5.36
N TRP A 326 -1.56 14.10 -6.60
CA TRP A 326 -1.54 15.44 -7.13
C TRP A 326 -2.92 16.08 -7.00
N ARG A 327 -2.96 17.27 -6.40
CA ARG A 327 -4.21 18.00 -6.16
C ARG A 327 -4.16 19.34 -6.86
N VAL A 328 -5.15 19.64 -7.69
CA VAL A 328 -5.35 20.92 -8.37
C VAL A 328 -6.38 21.79 -7.66
N GLY A 329 -7.26 21.20 -6.86
CA GLY A 329 -8.31 21.86 -6.08
C GLY A 329 -9.73 21.70 -6.65
N GLY A 330 -10.73 21.81 -5.78
CA GLY A 330 -12.15 21.76 -6.14
C GLY A 330 -12.60 20.39 -6.67
N ALA A 331 -13.65 20.38 -7.49
CA ALA A 331 -14.24 19.15 -8.06
C ALA A 331 -13.29 18.33 -8.94
N GLN A 332 -12.15 18.87 -9.38
CA GLN A 332 -11.19 18.14 -10.21
C GLN A 332 -10.33 17.13 -9.42
N ASP A 333 -10.32 17.23 -8.09
CA ASP A 333 -9.50 16.39 -7.21
C ASP A 333 -10.12 15.03 -6.90
N SER A 334 -11.39 14.81 -7.24
CA SER A 334 -12.05 13.53 -7.00
C SER A 334 -13.09 13.27 -8.07
N ASP A 335 -13.23 12.00 -8.48
CA ASP A 335 -14.36 11.54 -9.28
C ASP A 335 -15.38 10.76 -8.41
N ASN A 336 -15.04 10.50 -7.15
CA ASN A 336 -15.75 9.57 -6.27
C ASN A 336 -16.29 10.19 -4.97
N ASP A 337 -15.96 11.45 -4.68
CA ASP A 337 -16.42 12.20 -3.51
C ASP A 337 -17.51 13.20 -3.92
N ALA A 338 -18.75 12.91 -3.53
CA ALA A 338 -19.90 13.74 -3.86
C ALA A 338 -19.81 15.19 -3.34
N ILE A 339 -19.12 15.41 -2.21
CA ILE A 339 -18.91 16.75 -1.64
C ILE A 339 -17.91 17.52 -2.50
N MET A 340 -16.82 16.87 -2.90
CA MET A 340 -15.82 17.49 -3.77
C MET A 340 -16.41 17.78 -5.15
N ASN A 341 -17.17 16.85 -5.73
CA ASN A 341 -17.81 17.00 -7.04
C ASN A 341 -18.79 18.20 -7.12
N ALA A 342 -19.31 18.64 -5.98
CA ALA A 342 -20.21 19.79 -5.89
C ALA A 342 -19.47 21.14 -5.79
N GLN A 343 -18.14 21.16 -5.67
CA GLN A 343 -17.34 22.39 -5.55
C GLN A 343 -17.08 23.02 -6.92
N GLU A 344 -17.09 24.35 -6.99
CA GLU A 344 -16.70 25.06 -8.22
C GLU A 344 -15.22 24.81 -8.56
N VAL A 345 -14.95 24.67 -9.86
CA VAL A 345 -13.58 24.60 -10.37
C VAL A 345 -13.04 26.02 -10.51
N ASN A 346 -12.25 26.46 -9.53
CA ASN A 346 -11.58 27.76 -9.54
C ASN A 346 -10.07 27.59 -9.36
N THR A 347 -9.44 26.84 -10.27
CA THR A 347 -8.02 26.49 -10.22
C THR A 347 -7.36 26.87 -11.54
N LYS A 348 -6.04 27.15 -11.53
CA LYS A 348 -5.25 27.22 -12.78
C LYS A 348 -4.80 25.83 -13.24
N GLY A 349 -5.52 24.78 -12.84
CA GLY A 349 -5.19 23.39 -13.10
C GLY A 349 -3.80 23.00 -12.57
N ASN A 350 -3.05 22.26 -13.40
CA ASN A 350 -1.73 21.76 -13.06
C ASN A 350 -0.70 22.86 -12.72
N MET A 351 -0.91 24.12 -13.08
CA MET A 351 0.03 25.20 -12.72
C MET A 351 0.04 25.47 -11.21
N ASP A 352 -1.14 25.46 -10.58
CA ASP A 352 -1.30 25.70 -9.13
C ASP A 352 -1.37 24.40 -8.33
N GLY A 353 -1.35 23.24 -9.01
CA GLY A 353 -1.44 21.94 -8.37
C GLY A 353 -0.29 21.66 -7.40
N LYS A 354 -0.49 20.72 -6.48
CA LYS A 354 0.47 20.41 -5.42
C LYS A 354 0.44 18.93 -5.05
N SER A 355 1.59 18.46 -4.61
CA SER A 355 1.78 17.16 -3.96
C SER A 355 2.47 17.38 -2.61
N GLN A 356 2.33 16.41 -1.71
CA GLN A 356 3.00 16.43 -0.41
C GLN A 356 3.77 15.14 -0.24
N GLY A 357 4.97 15.22 0.37
CA GLY A 357 5.80 14.05 0.66
C GLY A 357 6.67 13.58 -0.50
N LEU A 358 7.06 14.50 -1.40
CA LEU A 358 8.11 14.28 -2.39
C LEU A 358 9.25 15.26 -2.17
N LYS A 359 10.47 14.88 -2.54
CA LYS A 359 11.63 15.79 -2.52
C LYS A 359 11.58 16.73 -3.72
N ASN A 360 11.36 16.19 -4.92
CA ASN A 360 11.31 16.90 -6.19
C ASN A 360 10.14 16.40 -7.05
N SER A 361 8.99 17.06 -6.99
CA SER A 361 7.81 16.73 -7.83
C SER A 361 8.14 16.75 -9.33
N ILE A 362 7.85 15.66 -10.04
CA ILE A 362 7.99 15.58 -11.50
C ILE A 362 7.07 16.60 -12.18
N ARG A 363 5.84 16.78 -11.71
CA ARG A 363 4.89 17.76 -12.27
C ARG A 363 5.41 19.19 -12.11
N LYS A 364 5.99 19.54 -10.97
CA LYS A 364 6.62 20.87 -10.76
C LYS A 364 7.92 21.06 -11.52
N SER A 365 8.56 20.00 -12.01
CA SER A 365 9.77 20.09 -12.83
C SER A 365 9.48 20.45 -14.30
N LEU A 366 8.26 20.19 -14.79
CA LEU A 366 7.91 20.33 -16.21
C LEU A 366 8.18 21.72 -16.81
N PRO A 367 7.90 22.86 -16.13
CA PRO A 367 8.19 24.18 -16.70
C PRO A 367 9.66 24.37 -17.07
N LYS A 368 10.58 23.76 -16.31
CA LYS A 368 12.03 23.79 -16.61
C LYS A 368 12.38 22.87 -17.77
N VAL A 369 11.73 21.72 -17.88
CA VAL A 369 11.95 20.74 -18.97
C VAL A 369 11.52 21.31 -20.32
N PHE A 370 10.41 22.04 -20.34
CA PHE A 370 9.85 22.64 -21.55
C PHE A 370 10.18 24.12 -21.72
N GLU A 371 11.13 24.64 -20.95
CA GLU A 371 11.57 26.03 -21.10
C GLU A 371 12.13 26.24 -22.51
N LYS A 372 11.38 26.98 -23.33
CA LYS A 372 11.78 27.38 -24.67
C LYS A 372 11.18 28.75 -24.95
N ASN A 373 12.03 29.74 -25.25
CA ASN A 373 11.55 31.07 -25.61
C ASN A 373 12.40 31.66 -26.73
N TYR A 374 12.04 31.29 -27.96
CA TYR A 374 12.73 31.70 -29.18
C TYR A 374 12.94 33.22 -29.26
N TRP A 375 11.94 34.02 -28.88
CA TRP A 375 12.02 35.48 -28.99
C TRP A 375 12.96 36.09 -27.95
N LYS A 376 12.95 35.56 -26.72
CA LYS A 376 13.89 35.97 -25.67
C LYS A 376 15.32 35.54 -25.99
N ASP A 377 15.48 34.35 -26.57
CA ASP A 377 16.79 33.84 -27.01
C ASP A 377 17.34 34.73 -28.13
N MET A 378 16.50 35.13 -29.10
CA MET A 378 16.86 36.07 -30.17
C MET A 378 17.25 37.47 -29.64
N GLU A 379 16.56 38.01 -28.63
CA GLU A 379 16.93 39.29 -27.99
C GLU A 379 18.33 39.24 -27.35
N ASN A 380 18.76 38.07 -26.85
CA ASN A 380 20.10 37.88 -26.30
C ASN A 380 21.17 37.74 -27.38
N GLU A 381 20.83 37.28 -28.59
CA GLU A 381 21.76 37.22 -29.73
C GLU A 381 22.02 38.59 -30.37
N LEU A 382 21.06 39.52 -30.23
CA LEU A 382 21.16 40.89 -30.76
C LEU A 382 21.87 41.88 -29.82
N ARG A 383 22.23 41.45 -28.60
CA ARG A 383 22.99 42.22 -27.60
C ARG A 383 24.43 41.73 -27.55
#